data_AF-A0A2N2KCB8-F1
#
_entry.id   AF-A0A2N2KCB8-F1
#
_cell.length_a   1.000
_cell.length_b   1.000
_cell.length_c   1.000
_cell.angle_alpha   90.00
_cell.angle_beta   90.00
_cell.angle_gamma   90.00
#
_symmetry.space_group_name_H-M   'P 1'
#
loop_
_entity.id
_entity.type
_entity.pdbx_description
1 polymer ?
#
loop_
_entity_poly.entity_id
_entity_poly.type
_entity_poly.pdbx_seq_one_letter_code
_entity_poly.pdbx_strand_id
1 'polypeptide(L)'
;MEQNTGAAATVSLIAAILSWIITFTGHPIWGMILGLVAIPAGLIGALMAASPRVGGGLLSVIGIVIGILGLGLAVLGLIGVILF
;
A
#
# COMPACT_ATOMS: atom_id res chain seq x y z
N MET A 1 23.09 -10.30 5.53
CA MET A 1 21.94 -9.39 5.31
C MET A 1 20.72 -10.06 5.91
N GLU A 2 20.25 -9.55 7.05
CA GLU A 2 19.08 -10.08 7.76
C GLU A 2 17.83 -9.79 6.93
N GLN A 3 17.06 -10.83 6.61
CA GLN A 3 15.95 -10.77 5.66
C GLN A 3 14.74 -10.13 6.37
N ASN A 4 14.66 -8.80 6.36
CA ASN A 4 13.63 -8.01 7.05
C ASN A 4 12.28 -7.99 6.29
N THR A 5 11.75 -9.17 5.97
CA THR A 5 10.46 -9.35 5.29
C THR A 5 9.30 -8.64 6.02
N GLY A 6 9.35 -8.63 7.36
CA GLY A 6 8.39 -7.90 8.18
C GLY A 6 8.41 -6.39 7.96
N ALA A 7 9.56 -5.79 7.68
CA ALA A 7 9.66 -4.35 7.42
C ALA A 7 8.96 -3.97 6.12
N ALA A 8 9.18 -4.71 5.03
CA ALA A 8 8.53 -4.46 3.75
C ALA A 8 7.00 -4.63 3.84
N ALA A 9 6.54 -5.68 4.54
CA ALA A 9 5.11 -5.90 4.80
C ALA A 9 4.50 -4.76 5.64
N THR A 10 5.23 -4.28 6.65
CA THR A 10 4.80 -3.18 7.52
C THR A 10 4.70 -1.87 6.75
N VAL A 11 5.72 -1.54 5.94
CA VAL A 11 5.72 -0.35 5.08
C VAL A 11 4.57 -0.40 4.08
N SER A 12 4.34 -1.56 3.46
CA SER A 12 3.21 -1.76 2.55
C SER A 12 1.88 -1.47 3.23
N LEU A 13 1.65 -2.04 4.41
CA LEU A 13 0.40 -1.89 5.14
C LEU A 13 0.19 -0.43 5.60
N ILE A 14 1.22 0.21 6.14
CA ILE A 14 1.14 1.61 6.57
C ILE A 14 0.87 2.52 5.37
N ALA A 15 1.58 2.34 4.25
CA ALA A 15 1.35 3.13 3.05
C ALA A 15 -0.07 2.92 2.50
N ALA A 16 -0.58 1.69 2.53
CA ALA A 16 -1.94 1.38 2.11
C ALA A 16 -2.99 2.08 2.99
N ILE A 17 -2.85 2.04 4.32
CA ILE A 17 -3.78 2.71 5.24
C ILE A 17 -3.72 4.24 5.06
N LEU A 18 -2.51 4.80 4.99
CA LEU A 18 -2.34 6.23 4.81
C LEU A 18 -2.87 6.72 3.47
N SER A 19 -2.77 5.91 2.41
CA SER A 19 -3.38 6.22 1.10
C SER A 19 -4.88 6.52 1.24
N TRP A 20 -5.60 5.69 1.99
CA TRP A 20 -7.04 5.89 2.24
C TRP A 20 -7.30 7.15 3.06
N ILE A 21 -6.63 7.28 4.21
CA ILE A 21 -6.85 8.42 5.13
C ILE A 21 -6.60 9.73 4.39
N ILE A 22 -5.47 9.85 3.69
CA ILE A 22 -5.07 11.08 3.01
C ILE A 22 -6.00 11.41 1.83
N THR A 23 -6.51 10.39 1.12
CA THR A 23 -7.52 10.59 0.08
C THR A 23 -8.77 11.23 0.66
N PHE A 24 -9.29 10.72 1.79
CA PHE A 24 -10.48 11.25 2.44
C PHE A 24 -10.28 12.58 3.18
N THR A 25 -9.04 12.98 3.49
CA THR A 25 -8.74 14.33 4.01
C THR A 25 -8.57 15.36 2.89
N GLY A 26 -8.97 15.07 1.65
CA GLY A 26 -8.96 16.03 0.53
C GLY A 26 -7.61 16.15 -0.18
N HIS A 27 -6.70 15.20 0.00
CA HIS A 27 -5.37 15.22 -0.61
C HIS A 27 -5.16 14.02 -1.54
N PRO A 28 -6.02 13.82 -2.57
CA PRO A 28 -6.05 12.59 -3.36
C PRO A 28 -4.74 12.30 -4.10
N ILE A 29 -3.97 13.33 -4.49
CA ILE A 29 -2.66 13.14 -5.14
C ILE A 29 -1.69 12.38 -4.21
N TRP A 30 -1.61 12.78 -2.94
CA TRP A 30 -0.76 12.12 -1.95
C TRP A 30 -1.30 10.72 -1.61
N GLY A 31 -2.63 10.56 -1.56
CA GLY A 31 -3.28 9.26 -1.44
C GLY A 31 -2.86 8.31 -2.57
N MET A 32 -2.81 8.81 -3.81
CA MET A 32 -2.42 8.04 -5.00
C MET A 32 -0.96 7.59 -4.92
N ILE A 33 -0.04 8.51 -4.56
CA ILE A 33 1.38 8.20 -4.40
C ILE A 33 1.58 7.09 -3.36
N LEU A 34 0.90 7.18 -2.21
CA LEU A 34 1.00 6.18 -1.16
C LEU A 34 0.45 4.82 -1.59
N GLY A 35 -0.66 4.79 -2.33
CA GLY A 35 -1.20 3.56 -2.91
C GLY A 35 -0.21 2.91 -3.88
N LEU A 36 0.44 3.73 -4.72
CA LEU A 36 1.49 3.28 -5.64
C LEU A 36 2.74 2.76 -4.93
N VAL A 37 3.07 3.24 -3.73
CA VAL A 37 4.19 2.73 -2.92
C VAL A 37 3.81 1.45 -2.17
N ALA A 38 2.56 1.35 -1.71
CA ALA A 38 2.07 0.21 -0.95
C ALA A 38 2.13 -1.11 -1.74
N ILE A 39 1.80 -1.05 -3.03
CA ILE A 39 1.78 -2.21 -3.94
C ILE A 39 3.18 -2.84 -4.12
N PRO A 40 4.22 -2.13 -4.60
CA PRO A 40 5.57 -2.70 -4.76
C PRO A 40 6.20 -3.09 -3.42
N ALA A 41 5.99 -2.32 -2.34
CA ALA A 41 6.46 -2.73 -1.01
C ALA A 41 5.82 -4.04 -0.54
N GLY A 42 4.53 -4.21 -0.81
CA GLY A 42 3.78 -5.41 -0.51
C GLY A 42 4.25 -6.59 -1.35
N LEU A 43 4.48 -6.39 -2.64
CA LEU A 43 5.04 -7.41 -3.53
C LEU A 43 6.42 -7.87 -3.07
N ILE A 44 7.30 -6.95 -2.69
CA ILE A 44 8.63 -7.27 -2.14
C ILE A 44 8.47 -8.12 -0.87
N GLY A 45 7.64 -7.69 0.08
CA GLY A 45 7.43 -8.45 1.32
C GLY A 45 6.78 -9.83 1.07
N ALA A 46 5.87 -9.95 0.11
CA ALA A 46 5.26 -11.23 -0.26
C ALA A 46 6.28 -12.18 -0.92
N LEU A 47 7.11 -11.68 -1.83
CA LEU A 47 8.17 -12.44 -2.49
C LEU A 47 9.23 -12.91 -1.49
N MET A 48 9.61 -12.05 -0.54
CA MET A 48 10.55 -12.42 0.53
C MET A 48 9.95 -13.45 1.51
N ALA A 49 8.63 -13.47 1.67
CA ALA A 49 7.91 -14.45 2.49
C ALA A 49 7.62 -15.79 1.79
N ALA A 50 7.92 -15.91 0.49
CA ALA A 50 7.82 -17.19 -0.22
C ALA A 50 8.78 -18.26 0.33
N SER A 51 9.80 -17.84 1.09
CA SER A 51 10.62 -18.73 1.91
C SER A 51 9.85 -19.15 3.18
N PRO A 52 9.64 -20.46 3.45
CA PRO A 52 8.93 -20.96 4.64
C PRO A 52 9.53 -20.53 5.99
N ARG A 53 10.75 -19.98 5.96
CA ARG A 53 11.49 -19.53 7.14
C ARG A 53 11.08 -18.13 7.61
N VAL A 54 10.27 -17.39 6.85
CA VAL A 54 10.00 -15.97 7.13
C VAL A 54 8.51 -15.64 7.17
N GLY A 55 8.03 -15.15 8.32
CA GLY A 55 6.68 -14.62 8.48
C GLY A 55 6.52 -13.26 7.79
N GLY A 56 5.28 -12.90 7.43
CA GLY A 56 4.93 -11.58 6.88
C GLY A 56 4.19 -11.61 5.53
N GLY A 57 4.16 -12.75 4.84
CA GLY A 57 3.52 -12.86 3.52
C GLY A 57 2.04 -12.48 3.52
N LEU A 58 1.29 -12.90 4.55
CA LEU A 58 -0.13 -12.54 4.68
C LEU A 58 -0.32 -11.02 4.87
N LEU A 59 0.51 -10.38 5.69
CA LEU A 59 0.47 -8.92 5.90
C LEU A 59 0.79 -8.17 4.61
N SER A 60 1.77 -8.65 3.85
CA SER A 60 2.08 -8.11 2.52
C SER A 60 0.91 -8.23 1.55
N VAL A 61 0.24 -9.38 1.48
CA VAL A 61 -0.94 -9.56 0.61
C VAL A 61 -2.06 -8.62 1.02
N ILE A 62 -2.34 -8.49 2.32
CA ILE A 62 -3.34 -7.54 2.83
C ILE A 62 -2.96 -6.10 2.44
N GLY A 63 -1.70 -5.72 2.62
CA GLY A 63 -1.18 -4.40 2.23
C GLY A 63 -1.37 -4.10 0.74
N ILE A 64 -1.08 -5.07 -0.14
CA ILE A 64 -1.31 -4.95 -1.58
C ILE A 64 -2.80 -4.70 -1.87
N VAL A 65 -3.69 -5.54 -1.31
CA VAL A 65 -5.14 -5.44 -1.58
C VAL A 65 -5.69 -4.09 -1.13
N ILE A 66 -5.36 -3.66 0.09
CA ILE A 66 -5.79 -2.35 0.61
C ILE A 66 -5.19 -1.22 -0.23
N GLY A 67 -3.92 -1.35 -0.64
CA GLY A 67 -3.22 -0.38 -1.48
C GLY A 67 -3.85 -0.22 -2.87
N ILE A 68 -4.25 -1.30 -3.52
CA ILE A 68 -4.95 -1.26 -4.82
C ILE A 68 -6.30 -0.53 -4.68
N LEU A 69 -7.07 -0.88 -3.65
CA LEU A 69 -8.36 -0.22 -3.41
C LEU A 69 -8.17 1.27 -3.07
N GLY A 70 -7.14 1.59 -2.28
CA GLY A 70 -6.79 2.96 -1.92
C GLY A 70 -6.33 3.78 -3.11
N LEU A 71 -5.54 3.19 -4.00
CA LEU A 71 -5.15 3.79 -5.26
C LEU A 71 -6.38 4.09 -6.13
N GLY A 72 -7.32 3.15 -6.25
CA GLY A 72 -8.57 3.36 -6.98
C GLY A 72 -9.40 4.51 -6.40
N LEU A 73 -9.54 4.56 -5.07
CA LEU A 73 -10.22 5.67 -4.38
C LEU A 73 -9.51 7.01 -4.60
N ALA A 74 -8.17 7.03 -4.53
CA ALA A 74 -7.38 8.23 -4.76
C ALA A 74 -7.57 8.77 -6.18
N VAL A 75 -7.64 7.89 -7.18
CA VAL A 75 -7.95 8.26 -8.57
C VAL A 75 -9.35 8.86 -8.68
N LEU A 76 -10.36 8.23 -8.07
CA LEU A 76 -11.73 8.76 -8.05
C LEU A 76 -11.80 10.13 -7.34
N GLY A 77 -11.11 10.28 -6.21
CA GLY A 77 -11.01 11.54 -5.47
C GLY A 77 -10.33 12.64 -6.30
N LEU A 78 -9.26 12.30 -7.03
CA LEU A 78 -8.59 13.22 -7.93
C LEU A 78 -9.51 13.69 -9.06
N ILE A 79 -10.26 12.77 -9.68
CA ILE A 79 -11.27 13.12 -10.69
C ILE A 79 -12.31 14.07 -10.09
N GLY A 80 -12.77 13.81 -8.87
CA GLY A 80 -13.69 14.70 -8.15
C GLY A 80 -13.14 16.12 -7.98
N VAL A 81 -11.88 16.26 -7.56
CA VAL A 81 -11.21 17.57 -7.40
C VAL A 81 -10.99 18.30 -8.73
N ILE A 82 -10.84 17.57 -9.84
CA ILE A 82 -10.63 18.19 -11.16
C ILE A 82 -11.96 18.68 -11.77
N LEU A 83 -13.06 17.97 -11.52
CA LEU A 83 -14.35 18.22 -12.15
C LEU A 83 -15.24 19.22 -11.40
N PHE A 84 -15.05 19.39 -10.09
CA PHE A 84 -15.88 20.22 -9.21
C PHE A 84 -15.02 21.23 -8.43
#